data_AF-A0A2E0KTF7-F1
#
_entry.id   AF-A0A2E0KTF7-F1
#
_cell.length_a   1.000
_cell.length_b   1.000
_cell.length_c   1.000
_cell.angle_alpha   90.00
_cell.angle_beta   90.00
_cell.angle_gamma   90.00
#
_symmetry.space_group_name_H-M   'P 1'
#
loop_
_entity.id
_entity.type
_entity.pdbx_description
1 polymer ?
#
loop_
_entity_poly.entity_id
_entity_poly.type
_entity_poly.pdbx_seq_one_letter_code
_entity_poly.pdbx_strand_id
1 'polypeptide(L)'
;MLLVVQRWGIRLLLLFTVLVGLSLATTTPPPHPAVDDQVNPGFDTCPLPCWAGITPAETRTDAVPRLITAHLPGMNVEFRGVVTQINFAATTPGQTLRGVVYDKRGLVSGVRLETHLPLWQVMELLGAPDCIRISQGTDGHELVAVSWQTEHHVISGTVLLPSPDAWQPSATISLLGIFEGYPACAAPGDYRWHGFAPIWQYR
;
A
#
# COMPACT_ATOMS: atom_id res chain seq x y z
N MET A 1 -49.77 43.06 -0.40
CA MET A 1 -48.92 42.27 0.51
C MET A 1 -48.47 40.94 -0.12
N LEU A 2 -49.33 40.18 -0.79
CA LEU A 2 -48.97 38.94 -1.52
C LEU A 2 -47.84 39.08 -2.57
N LEU A 3 -47.83 40.18 -3.34
CA LEU A 3 -46.81 40.40 -4.38
C LEU A 3 -45.39 40.64 -3.83
N VAL A 4 -45.27 41.04 -2.56
CA VAL A 4 -43.96 41.26 -1.91
C VAL A 4 -43.35 39.92 -1.54
N VAL A 5 -44.12 39.01 -0.93
CA VAL A 5 -43.66 37.68 -0.50
C VAL A 5 -43.16 36.85 -1.69
N GLN A 6 -43.84 36.93 -2.84
CA GLN A 6 -43.47 36.21 -4.06
C GLN A 6 -42.11 36.65 -4.63
N ARG A 7 -41.76 37.94 -4.52
CA ARG A 7 -40.46 38.45 -4.98
C ARG A 7 -39.28 37.97 -4.14
N TRP A 8 -39.48 37.75 -2.85
CA TRP A 8 -38.43 37.22 -1.96
C TRP A 8 -38.19 35.72 -2.15
N GLY A 9 -39.26 34.93 -2.39
CA GLY A 9 -39.14 33.50 -2.64
C GLY A 9 -38.30 33.15 -3.88
N ILE A 10 -38.51 33.88 -4.99
CA ILE A 10 -37.74 33.67 -6.23
C ILE A 10 -36.25 34.01 -6.05
N ARG A 11 -35.94 35.08 -5.30
CA ARG A 11 -34.55 35.48 -5.01
C ARG A 11 -33.82 34.45 -4.14
N LEU A 12 -34.49 33.90 -3.12
CA LEU A 12 -33.92 32.87 -2.26
C LEU A 12 -33.66 31.55 -3.02
N LEU A 13 -34.59 31.15 -3.89
CA LEU A 13 -34.43 29.95 -4.71
C LEU A 13 -33.22 30.05 -5.64
N LEU A 14 -33.07 31.20 -6.32
CA LEU A 14 -31.92 31.46 -7.21
C LEU A 14 -30.60 31.47 -6.44
N LEU A 15 -30.56 32.10 -5.26
CA LEU A 15 -29.36 32.13 -4.42
C LEU A 15 -28.97 30.72 -3.97
N PHE A 16 -29.94 29.88 -3.62
CA PHE A 16 -29.70 28.49 -3.23
C PHE A 16 -29.16 27.65 -4.39
N THR A 17 -29.72 27.80 -5.60
CA THR A 17 -29.21 27.09 -6.79
C THR A 17 -27.79 27.53 -7.17
N VAL A 18 -27.44 28.81 -7.00
CA VAL A 18 -26.08 29.31 -7.25
C VAL A 18 -25.11 28.80 -6.19
N LEU A 19 -25.51 28.75 -4.92
CA LEU A 19 -24.68 28.21 -3.83
C LEU A 19 -24.43 26.71 -4.00
N VAL A 20 -25.45 25.92 -4.38
CA VAL A 20 -25.28 24.48 -4.68
C VAL A 20 -24.40 24.29 -5.92
N GLY A 21 -24.57 25.11 -6.95
CA GLY A 21 -23.70 25.09 -8.14
C GLY A 21 -22.24 25.43 -7.84
N LEU A 22 -21.97 26.44 -6.98
CA LEU A 22 -20.62 26.81 -6.56
C LEU A 22 -19.97 25.73 -5.69
N SER A 23 -20.73 25.06 -4.84
CA SER A 23 -20.19 23.99 -3.98
C SER A 23 -19.87 22.71 -4.75
N LEU A 24 -20.51 22.48 -5.90
CA LEU A 24 -20.13 21.42 -6.85
C LEU A 24 -18.92 21.80 -7.72
N ALA A 25 -18.69 23.10 -7.96
CA ALA A 25 -17.61 23.58 -8.83
C ALA A 25 -16.24 23.65 -8.16
N THR A 26 -16.15 23.60 -6.82
CA THR A 26 -14.87 23.72 -6.08
C THR A 26 -14.25 22.39 -5.67
N THR A 27 -14.90 21.26 -5.93
CA THR A 27 -14.28 19.94 -5.78
C THR A 27 -13.56 19.53 -7.05
N THR A 28 -12.63 20.36 -7.53
CA THR A 28 -11.55 19.81 -8.35
C THR A 28 -10.65 19.09 -7.36
N PRO A 29 -10.66 17.73 -7.29
CA PRO A 29 -9.71 17.04 -6.45
C PRO A 29 -8.32 17.56 -6.82
N PRO A 30 -7.45 17.86 -5.83
CA PRO A 30 -6.09 18.29 -6.13
C PRO A 30 -5.51 17.30 -7.15
N PRO A 31 -4.83 17.80 -8.21
CA PRO A 31 -4.24 16.91 -9.19
C PRO A 31 -3.39 15.91 -8.42
N HIS A 32 -3.78 14.62 -8.49
CA HIS A 32 -2.95 13.57 -7.94
C HIS A 32 -1.60 13.74 -8.66
N PRO A 33 -0.49 13.88 -7.93
CA PRO A 33 0.81 13.90 -8.57
C PRO A 33 0.85 12.67 -9.48
N ALA A 34 1.17 12.88 -10.77
CA ALA A 34 1.26 11.79 -11.73
C ALA A 34 2.07 10.69 -11.05
N VAL A 35 1.45 9.50 -10.92
CA VAL A 35 2.13 8.32 -10.42
C VAL A 35 3.32 8.19 -11.35
N ASP A 36 4.52 8.49 -10.84
CA ASP A 36 5.72 8.34 -11.62
C ASP A 36 5.80 6.83 -11.93
N ASP A 37 5.60 6.48 -13.21
CA ASP A 37 5.53 5.10 -13.70
C ASP A 37 6.77 4.28 -13.30
N GLN A 38 7.82 4.96 -12.81
CA GLN A 38 9.06 4.41 -12.30
C GLN A 38 9.01 3.87 -10.86
N VAL A 39 7.92 4.09 -10.11
CA VAL A 39 7.95 3.93 -8.64
C VAL A 39 7.85 2.47 -8.17
N ASN A 40 7.43 1.50 -9.00
CA ASN A 40 7.11 0.14 -8.53
C ASN A 40 7.49 -1.01 -9.49
N PRO A 41 8.78 -1.30 -9.65
CA PRO A 41 9.19 -2.33 -10.58
C PRO A 41 8.73 -3.72 -10.10
N GLY A 42 8.07 -4.46 -11.01
CA GLY A 42 7.60 -5.83 -10.80
C GLY A 42 6.11 -5.99 -10.47
N PHE A 43 5.41 -4.94 -10.04
CA PHE A 43 3.96 -5.01 -9.78
C PHE A 43 3.09 -4.89 -11.05
N ASP A 44 3.68 -4.42 -12.14
CA ASP A 44 3.10 -4.33 -13.48
C ASP A 44 3.14 -5.66 -14.25
N THR A 45 3.92 -6.63 -13.77
CA THR A 45 4.18 -7.90 -14.46
C THR A 45 2.99 -8.85 -14.41
N CYS A 46 2.25 -8.87 -13.30
CA CYS A 46 1.21 -9.85 -13.03
C CYS A 46 0.24 -9.31 -11.96
N PRO A 47 -1.04 -9.76 -11.96
CA PRO A 47 -1.98 -9.39 -10.90
C PRO A 47 -1.50 -9.87 -9.52
N LEU A 48 -1.79 -9.08 -8.48
CA LEU A 48 -1.55 -9.49 -7.09
C LEU A 48 -2.24 -10.82 -6.79
N PRO A 49 -1.61 -11.72 -6.01
CA PRO A 49 -0.46 -11.52 -5.12
C PRO A 49 0.92 -11.76 -5.78
N CYS A 50 1.00 -11.72 -7.11
CA CYS A 50 2.26 -11.91 -7.81
C CYS A 50 3.12 -10.64 -7.79
N TRP A 51 4.45 -10.80 -7.68
CA TRP A 51 5.43 -9.73 -7.87
C TRP A 51 6.57 -10.22 -8.76
N ALA A 52 6.86 -9.49 -9.84
CA ALA A 52 7.91 -9.84 -10.81
C ALA A 52 7.81 -11.30 -11.33
N GLY A 53 6.58 -11.79 -11.54
CA GLY A 53 6.32 -13.16 -11.95
C GLY A 53 6.44 -14.21 -10.83
N ILE A 54 6.65 -13.77 -9.58
CA ILE A 54 6.76 -14.64 -8.39
C ILE A 54 5.45 -14.61 -7.61
N THR A 55 4.83 -15.77 -7.50
CA THR A 55 3.63 -16.02 -6.69
C THR A 55 3.96 -16.97 -5.55
N PRO A 56 3.77 -16.60 -4.27
CA PRO A 56 3.99 -17.51 -3.15
C PRO A 56 3.10 -18.76 -3.24
N ALA A 57 3.61 -19.89 -2.73
CA ALA A 57 3.09 -21.26 -2.82
C ALA A 57 3.08 -21.89 -4.22
N GLU A 58 3.30 -21.11 -5.29
CA GLU A 58 3.27 -21.60 -6.67
C GLU A 58 4.64 -21.59 -7.33
N THR A 59 5.42 -20.53 -7.08
CA THR A 59 6.71 -20.33 -7.74
C THR A 59 7.79 -21.18 -7.08
N ARG A 60 8.58 -21.89 -7.89
CA ARG A 60 9.76 -22.60 -7.40
C ARG A 60 10.87 -21.62 -7.03
N THR A 61 11.51 -21.85 -5.90
CA THR A 61 12.60 -20.99 -5.40
C THR A 61 13.79 -20.95 -6.37
N ASP A 62 14.08 -22.05 -7.06
CA ASP A 62 15.18 -22.11 -8.05
C ASP A 62 14.92 -21.26 -9.31
N ALA A 63 13.67 -20.88 -9.58
CA ALA A 63 13.30 -20.00 -10.68
C ALA A 63 13.43 -18.51 -10.35
N VAL A 64 13.53 -18.15 -9.06
CA VAL A 64 13.48 -16.76 -8.57
C VAL A 64 14.53 -15.85 -9.22
N PRO A 65 15.83 -16.21 -9.29
CA PRO A 65 16.81 -15.31 -9.90
C PRO A 65 16.49 -14.98 -11.37
N ARG A 66 16.05 -15.98 -12.13
CA ARG A 66 15.66 -15.81 -13.55
C ARG A 66 14.44 -14.90 -13.69
N LEU A 67 13.42 -15.07 -12.85
CA LEU A 67 12.21 -14.25 -12.88
C LEU A 67 12.52 -12.79 -12.55
N ILE A 68 13.28 -12.54 -11.49
CA ILE A 68 13.68 -11.18 -11.09
C ILE A 68 14.49 -10.51 -12.20
N THR A 69 15.48 -11.19 -12.80
CA THR A 69 16.26 -10.61 -13.91
C THR A 69 15.40 -10.36 -15.16
N ALA A 70 14.42 -11.21 -15.46
CA ALA A 70 13.56 -11.06 -16.63
C ALA A 70 12.58 -9.88 -16.48
N HIS A 71 12.07 -9.65 -15.27
CA HIS A 71 11.03 -8.65 -14.99
C HIS A 71 11.56 -7.33 -14.40
N LEU A 72 12.87 -7.23 -14.15
CA LEU A 72 13.55 -5.99 -13.79
C LEU A 72 14.60 -5.61 -14.85
N PRO A 73 14.20 -5.40 -16.12
CA PRO A 73 15.16 -5.12 -17.19
C PRO A 73 15.91 -3.81 -16.91
N GLY A 74 17.21 -3.81 -17.19
CA GLY A 74 18.08 -2.64 -17.00
C GLY A 74 18.56 -2.43 -15.56
N MET A 75 18.18 -3.29 -14.61
CA MET A 75 18.74 -3.29 -13.26
C MET A 75 19.90 -4.28 -13.15
N ASN A 76 20.96 -3.89 -12.44
CA ASN A 76 22.01 -4.82 -12.02
C ASN A 76 21.53 -5.54 -10.77
N VAL A 77 21.26 -6.84 -10.88
CA VAL A 77 20.70 -7.65 -9.79
C VAL A 77 21.77 -8.56 -9.20
N GLU A 78 21.97 -8.44 -7.90
CA GLU A 78 22.82 -9.31 -7.09
C GLU A 78 21.96 -10.22 -6.22
N PHE A 79 22.36 -11.49 -6.11
CA PHE A 79 21.67 -12.49 -5.29
C PHE A 79 22.59 -13.08 -4.23
N ARG A 80 22.06 -13.27 -3.02
CA ARG A 80 22.74 -13.93 -1.91
C ARG A 80 21.81 -14.92 -1.23
N GLY A 81 22.02 -16.21 -1.51
CA GLY A 81 21.33 -17.31 -0.84
C GLY A 81 21.82 -17.51 0.60
N VAL A 82 20.89 -17.65 1.54
CA VAL A 82 21.15 -17.94 2.95
C VAL A 82 20.11 -18.96 3.44
N VAL A 83 20.52 -20.23 3.55
CA VAL A 83 19.69 -21.35 4.05
C VAL A 83 18.31 -21.41 3.34
N THR A 84 17.26 -20.84 3.95
CA THR A 84 15.88 -20.83 3.46
C THR A 84 15.47 -19.47 2.87
N GLN A 85 16.43 -18.65 2.43
CA GLN A 85 16.16 -17.31 1.94
C GLN A 85 17.07 -16.95 0.77
N ILE A 86 16.56 -16.16 -0.17
CA ILE A 86 17.35 -15.50 -1.22
C ILE A 86 17.22 -14.00 -0.98
N ASN A 87 18.28 -13.37 -0.52
CA ASN A 87 18.36 -11.92 -0.48
C ASN A 87 18.75 -11.43 -1.88
N PHE A 88 18.18 -10.32 -2.31
CA PHE A 88 18.57 -9.69 -3.57
C PHE A 88 18.66 -8.18 -3.42
N ALA A 89 19.50 -7.58 -4.27
CA ALA A 89 19.58 -6.14 -4.47
C ALA A 89 19.57 -5.87 -5.98
N ALA A 90 18.58 -5.13 -6.47
CA ALA A 90 18.49 -4.67 -7.84
C ALA A 90 18.80 -3.16 -7.87
N THR A 91 19.79 -2.76 -8.64
CA THR A 91 20.34 -1.39 -8.61
C THR A 91 20.37 -0.76 -10.00
N THR A 92 20.05 0.53 -10.05
CA THR A 92 20.26 1.45 -11.19
C THR A 92 21.01 2.70 -10.68
N PRO A 93 21.49 3.61 -11.55
CA PRO A 93 22.18 4.83 -11.10
C PRO A 93 21.38 5.73 -10.14
N GLY A 94 20.04 5.62 -10.11
CA GLY A 94 19.18 6.46 -9.27
C GLY A 94 18.33 5.72 -8.25
N GLN A 95 18.33 4.37 -8.25
CA GLN A 95 17.41 3.58 -7.44
C GLN A 95 18.07 2.28 -6.97
N THR A 96 17.69 1.84 -5.77
CA THR A 96 18.03 0.51 -5.25
C THR A 96 16.77 -0.13 -4.70
N LEU A 97 16.43 -1.30 -5.21
CA LEU A 97 15.39 -2.18 -4.67
C LEU A 97 16.06 -3.33 -3.94
N ARG A 98 15.66 -3.58 -2.70
CA ARG A 98 16.16 -4.70 -1.90
C ARG A 98 15.00 -5.59 -1.51
N GLY A 99 15.27 -6.87 -1.35
CA GLY A 99 14.26 -7.78 -0.87
C GLY A 99 14.80 -9.13 -0.46
N VAL A 100 13.89 -9.93 0.09
CA VAL A 100 14.12 -11.28 0.58
C VAL A 100 13.01 -12.16 0.06
N VAL A 101 13.38 -13.26 -0.58
CA VAL A 101 12.45 -14.33 -0.96
C VAL A 101 12.65 -15.49 0.01
N TYR A 102 11.58 -15.95 0.64
CA TYR A 102 11.60 -17.03 1.62
C TYR A 102 11.29 -18.37 0.95
N ASP A 103 12.16 -19.36 1.13
CA ASP A 103 11.95 -20.74 0.70
C ASP A 103 11.20 -21.53 1.76
N LYS A 104 10.25 -22.35 1.31
CA LYS A 104 9.65 -23.42 2.08
C LYS A 104 9.50 -24.64 1.19
N ARG A 105 10.42 -25.58 1.35
CA ARG A 105 10.42 -26.88 0.66
C ARG A 105 10.53 -26.73 -0.87
N GLY A 106 11.36 -25.80 -1.33
CA GLY A 106 11.62 -25.57 -2.76
C GLY A 106 10.58 -24.69 -3.47
N LEU A 107 9.57 -24.22 -2.75
CA LEU A 107 8.61 -23.22 -3.21
C LEU A 107 8.80 -21.91 -2.44
N VAL A 108 8.46 -20.80 -3.08
CA VAL A 108 8.45 -19.49 -2.45
C VAL A 108 7.32 -19.45 -1.43
N SER A 109 7.62 -19.24 -0.15
CA SER A 109 6.62 -18.99 0.90
C SER A 109 6.32 -17.52 1.11
N GLY A 110 7.17 -16.64 0.61
CA GLY A 110 6.87 -15.21 0.60
C GLY A 110 7.97 -14.38 -0.02
N VAL A 111 7.62 -13.14 -0.31
CA VAL A 111 8.51 -12.10 -0.82
C VAL A 111 8.37 -10.91 0.11
N ARG A 112 9.49 -10.33 0.55
CA ARG A 112 9.53 -9.07 1.30
C ARG A 112 10.42 -8.08 0.57
N LEU A 113 9.93 -6.87 0.37
CA LEU A 113 10.56 -5.80 -0.39
C LEU A 113 10.79 -4.61 0.54
N GLU A 114 11.98 -4.03 0.50
CA GLU A 114 12.24 -2.69 1.01
C GLU A 114 11.79 -1.70 -0.06
N THR A 115 10.83 -0.85 0.28
CA THR A 115 10.21 0.07 -0.67
C THR A 115 9.88 1.40 -0.01
N HIS A 116 9.48 2.40 -0.79
CA HIS A 116 9.11 3.73 -0.31
C HIS A 116 7.80 4.18 -0.96
N LEU A 117 6.75 3.38 -0.77
CA LEU A 117 5.46 3.63 -1.42
C LEU A 117 4.54 4.43 -0.54
N PRO A 118 3.91 5.49 -1.06
CA PRO A 118 2.75 6.06 -0.41
C PRO A 118 1.68 4.98 -0.20
N LEU A 119 1.14 4.90 1.01
CA LEU A 119 0.10 3.95 1.38
C LEU A 119 -1.13 4.05 0.47
N TRP A 120 -1.49 5.27 0.05
CA TRP A 120 -2.58 5.47 -0.90
C TRP A 120 -2.40 4.72 -2.23
N GLN A 121 -1.18 4.63 -2.77
CA GLN A 121 -0.92 3.90 -4.02
C GLN A 121 -1.15 2.40 -3.85
N VAL A 122 -0.71 1.85 -2.72
CA VAL A 122 -0.95 0.43 -2.41
C VAL A 122 -2.45 0.17 -2.20
N MET A 123 -3.17 1.12 -1.59
CA MET A 123 -4.62 1.03 -1.42
C MET A 123 -5.40 1.18 -2.74
N GLU A 124 -4.90 1.91 -3.73
CA GLU A 124 -5.51 1.93 -5.07
C GLU A 124 -5.41 0.58 -5.76
N LEU A 125 -4.30 -0.14 -5.55
CA LEU A 125 -4.07 -1.48 -6.13
C LEU A 125 -4.83 -2.59 -5.40
N LEU A 126 -4.88 -2.53 -4.07
CA LEU A 126 -5.41 -3.60 -3.22
C LEU A 126 -6.77 -3.31 -2.58
N GLY A 127 -7.26 -2.08 -2.71
CA GLY A 127 -8.42 -1.60 -1.96
C GLY A 127 -8.08 -1.29 -0.49
N ALA A 128 -9.13 -1.20 0.32
CA ALA A 128 -8.99 -0.97 1.75
C ALA A 128 -8.37 -2.19 2.44
N PRO A 129 -7.42 -2.00 3.38
CA PRO A 129 -6.89 -3.10 4.17
C PRO A 129 -7.95 -3.68 5.10
N ASP A 130 -7.76 -4.92 5.52
CA ASP A 130 -8.67 -5.62 6.43
C ASP A 130 -8.42 -5.21 7.89
N CYS A 131 -7.14 -5.04 8.25
CA CYS A 131 -6.72 -4.64 9.59
C CYS A 131 -5.37 -3.92 9.61
N ILE A 132 -5.10 -3.35 10.78
CA ILE A 132 -3.81 -2.81 11.15
C ILE A 132 -3.33 -3.42 12.49
N ARG A 133 -2.03 -3.47 12.69
CA ARG A 133 -1.39 -3.73 13.98
C ARG A 133 -0.48 -2.58 14.32
N ILE A 134 -0.59 -2.08 15.53
CA ILE A 134 0.23 -0.97 16.03
C ILE A 134 1.21 -1.54 17.06
N SER A 135 2.49 -1.28 16.86
CA SER A 135 3.56 -1.67 17.77
C SER A 135 4.50 -0.50 18.01
N GLN A 136 5.21 -0.51 19.13
CA GLN A 136 6.25 0.47 19.42
C GLN A 136 7.59 -0.04 18.89
N GLY A 137 8.25 0.78 18.07
CA GLY A 137 9.63 0.58 17.68
C GLY A 137 10.59 0.88 18.84
N THR A 138 11.83 0.44 18.71
CA THR A 138 12.89 0.67 19.73
C THR A 138 13.20 2.15 19.94
N ASP A 139 12.94 2.96 18.94
CA ASP A 139 13.33 4.38 18.90
C ASP A 139 12.16 5.30 19.30
N GLY A 140 11.08 4.73 19.84
CA GLY A 140 9.86 5.46 20.22
C GLY A 140 8.90 5.76 19.07
N HIS A 141 9.28 5.46 17.82
CA HIS A 141 8.40 5.52 16.65
C HIS A 141 7.31 4.45 16.70
N GLU A 142 6.15 4.74 16.11
CA GLU A 142 5.09 3.75 15.94
C GLU A 142 5.29 2.99 14.63
N LEU A 143 5.21 1.67 14.72
CA LEU A 143 5.21 0.77 13.58
C LEU A 143 3.79 0.30 13.35
N VAL A 144 3.22 0.69 12.22
CA VAL A 144 1.89 0.27 11.79
C VAL A 144 2.03 -0.76 10.69
N ALA A 145 1.71 -2.01 10.99
CA ALA A 145 1.58 -3.06 9.99
C ALA A 145 0.15 -3.05 9.46
N VAL A 146 -0.01 -2.74 8.18
CA VAL A 146 -1.28 -2.76 7.44
C VAL A 146 -1.37 -4.08 6.71
N SER A 147 -2.53 -4.76 6.73
CA SER A 147 -2.67 -6.08 6.11
C SER A 147 -3.91 -6.19 5.22
N TRP A 148 -3.72 -6.84 4.08
CA TRP A 148 -4.77 -7.28 3.15
C TRP A 148 -4.74 -8.80 3.06
N GLN A 149 -5.91 -9.42 3.12
CA GLN A 149 -6.08 -10.86 3.07
C GLN A 149 -6.80 -11.26 1.79
N THR A 150 -6.24 -12.26 1.11
CA THR A 150 -6.92 -12.98 0.02
C THR A 150 -7.25 -14.40 0.49
N GLU A 151 -7.81 -15.22 -0.39
CA GLU A 151 -8.15 -16.62 -0.08
C GLU A 151 -6.93 -17.44 0.38
N HIS A 152 -5.74 -17.15 -0.17
CA HIS A 152 -4.54 -17.97 0.03
C HIS A 152 -3.30 -17.19 0.47
N HIS A 153 -3.36 -15.85 0.47
CA HIS A 153 -2.19 -15.00 0.70
C HIS A 153 -2.50 -13.86 1.66
N VAL A 154 -1.45 -13.37 2.31
CA VAL A 154 -1.47 -12.12 3.07
C VAL A 154 -0.48 -11.17 2.45
N ILE A 155 -0.96 -9.96 2.18
CA ILE A 155 -0.12 -8.84 1.79
C ILE A 155 -0.04 -7.92 3.00
N SER A 156 1.17 -7.52 3.39
CA SER A 156 1.37 -6.66 4.56
C SER A 156 2.36 -5.55 4.27
N GLY A 157 1.99 -4.32 4.60
CA GLY A 157 2.84 -3.14 4.49
C GLY A 157 3.20 -2.62 5.88
N THR A 158 4.47 -2.33 6.14
CA THR A 158 4.91 -1.65 7.37
C THR A 158 5.09 -0.17 7.10
N VAL A 159 4.41 0.65 7.89
CA VAL A 159 4.55 2.10 7.90
C VAL A 159 5.27 2.50 9.19
N LEU A 160 6.36 3.26 9.05
CA LEU A 160 7.06 3.87 10.19
C LEU A 160 6.53 5.29 10.40
N LEU A 161 5.99 5.55 11.59
CA LEU A 161 5.39 6.84 11.91
C LEU A 161 6.23 7.60 12.92
N PRO A 162 6.65 8.84 12.60
CA PRO A 162 7.39 9.67 13.53
C PRO A 162 6.52 10.13 14.72
N SER A 163 5.21 10.24 14.52
CA SER A 163 4.21 10.55 15.55
C SER A 163 2.85 9.92 15.20
N PRO A 164 1.94 9.72 16.16
CA PRO A 164 0.61 9.16 15.90
C PRO A 164 -0.22 9.98 14.89
N ASP A 165 -0.02 11.31 14.84
CA ASP A 165 -0.71 12.22 13.92
C ASP A 165 -0.19 12.13 12.48
N ALA A 166 0.93 11.44 12.25
CA ALA A 166 1.47 11.20 10.91
C ALA A 166 0.71 10.08 10.16
N TRP A 167 -0.34 9.51 10.75
CA TRP A 167 -1.19 8.52 10.09
C TRP A 167 -2.13 9.16 9.06
N GLN A 168 -1.74 9.09 7.81
CA GLN A 168 -2.45 9.71 6.69
C GLN A 168 -2.20 8.93 5.39
N PRO A 169 -2.99 9.15 4.32
CA PRO A 169 -2.84 8.42 3.07
C PRO A 169 -1.44 8.53 2.44
N SER A 170 -0.75 9.66 2.66
CA SER A 170 0.60 9.91 2.17
C SER A 170 1.71 9.24 3.00
N ALA A 171 1.37 8.54 4.09
CA ALA A 171 2.34 7.81 4.88
C ALA A 171 3.05 6.75 4.03
N THR A 172 4.35 6.55 4.26
CA THR A 172 5.17 5.70 3.40
C THR A 172 5.30 4.30 3.98
N ILE A 173 4.97 3.29 3.16
CA ILE A 173 5.30 1.89 3.40
C ILE A 173 6.80 1.71 3.15
N SER A 174 7.52 1.30 4.20
CA SER A 174 8.96 1.01 4.17
C SER A 174 9.27 -0.45 3.83
N LEU A 175 8.35 -1.36 4.16
CA LEU A 175 8.45 -2.79 3.87
C LEU A 175 7.12 -3.28 3.34
N LEU A 176 7.13 -3.95 2.18
CA LEU A 176 5.95 -4.61 1.63
C LEU A 176 6.23 -6.11 1.52
N GLY A 177 5.34 -6.93 2.06
CA GLY A 177 5.48 -8.38 2.05
C GLY A 177 4.26 -9.07 1.48
N ILE A 178 4.49 -10.15 0.75
CA ILE A 178 3.48 -11.04 0.18
C ILE A 178 3.82 -12.44 0.66
N PHE A 179 2.94 -13.06 1.43
CA PHE A 179 3.20 -14.35 2.08
C PHE A 179 2.12 -15.37 1.73
N GLU A 180 2.54 -16.63 1.57
CA GLU A 180 1.66 -17.79 1.62
C GLU A 180 1.06 -17.86 3.02
N GLY A 181 -0.27 -17.96 3.10
CA GLY A 181 -0.99 -18.54 4.23
C GLY A 181 -0.71 -17.96 5.62
N TYR A 182 -1.68 -17.24 6.14
CA TYR A 182 -2.03 -17.09 7.56
C TYR A 182 -3.30 -16.23 7.56
N PRO A 183 -4.27 -16.36 8.47
CA PRO A 183 -5.27 -15.31 8.55
C PRO A 183 -4.56 -14.02 8.94
N ALA A 184 -4.67 -12.99 8.09
CA ALA A 184 -4.40 -11.65 8.55
C ALA A 184 -5.41 -11.35 9.67
N CYS A 185 -5.10 -10.40 10.54
CA CYS A 185 -6.08 -9.89 11.50
C CYS A 185 -6.53 -10.88 12.58
N ALA A 186 -5.75 -11.93 12.84
CA ALA A 186 -6.05 -12.95 13.84
C ALA A 186 -5.15 -12.90 15.07
N ALA A 187 -4.08 -12.08 15.05
CA ALA A 187 -3.18 -12.02 16.20
C ALA A 187 -3.70 -11.02 17.25
N PRO A 188 -3.33 -11.20 18.53
CA PRO A 188 -3.56 -10.19 19.55
C PRO A 188 -2.95 -8.84 19.13
N GLY A 189 -3.74 -7.77 19.23
CA GLY A 189 -3.33 -6.41 18.83
C GLY A 189 -3.62 -6.06 17.37
N ASP A 190 -4.28 -6.94 16.61
CA ASP A 190 -4.87 -6.60 15.32
C ASP A 190 -6.19 -5.85 15.51
N TYR A 191 -6.34 -4.73 14.82
CA TYR A 191 -7.54 -3.90 14.82
C TYR A 191 -8.10 -3.82 13.42
N ARG A 192 -9.43 -4.00 13.29
CA ARG A 192 -10.10 -3.84 12.00
C ARG A 192 -9.85 -2.44 11.44
N TRP A 193 -9.60 -2.34 10.15
CA TRP A 193 -9.40 -1.06 9.48
C TRP A 193 -10.68 -0.22 9.49
N HIS A 194 -10.56 1.06 9.87
CA HIS A 194 -11.65 2.04 9.88
C HIS A 194 -11.27 3.36 9.20
N GLY A 195 -10.23 3.35 8.36
CA GLY A 195 -9.74 4.54 7.66
C GLY A 195 -8.62 5.27 8.40
N PHE A 196 -8.39 6.53 8.02
CA PHE A 196 -7.32 7.38 8.57
C PHE A 196 -7.71 8.10 9.87
N ALA A 197 -8.49 7.44 10.71
CA ALA A 197 -8.68 7.90 12.08
C ALA A 197 -7.32 7.96 12.80
N PRO A 198 -7.09 8.96 13.68
CA PRO A 198 -5.85 9.01 14.47
C PRO A 198 -5.56 7.68 15.17
N ILE A 199 -4.30 7.22 15.16
CA ILE A 199 -3.93 5.85 15.57
C ILE A 199 -4.35 5.50 16.99
N TRP A 200 -4.35 6.48 17.90
CA TRP A 200 -4.79 6.27 19.28
C TRP A 200 -6.25 5.83 19.39
N GLN A 201 -7.09 6.04 18.36
CA GLN A 201 -8.48 5.58 18.33
C GLN A 201 -8.64 4.08 18.09
N TYR A 202 -7.57 3.41 17.66
CA TYR A 202 -7.59 1.96 17.47
C TYR A 202 -7.25 1.20 18.75
N ARG A 203 -6.78 1.86 19.82
CA ARG A 203 -6.37 1.22 21.08
C ARG A 203 -7.53 0.95 22.03
#